data_AF-A0A7W0PJF5-F1
#
_entry.id   AF-A0A7W0PJF5-F1
#
_cell.length_a   1.000
_cell.length_b   1.000
_cell.length_c   1.000
_cell.angle_alpha   90.00
_cell.angle_beta   90.00
_cell.angle_gamma   90.00
#
_symmetry.space_group_name_H-M   'P 1'
#
loop_
_entity.id
_entity.type
_entity.pdbx_description
1 polymer ?
#
loop_
_entity_poly.entity_id
_entity_poly.type
_entity_poly.pdbx_seq_one_letter_code
_entity_poly.pdbx_strand_id
1 'polypeptide(L)'
;MRLTELPTPVPGCEECLKIGSRWMHLRMCLSCGKIGCCDNSPHRHATAHFQEAGHSLIRSAEPGEEWYWCYVDEIGWQVGHQ
;
A
#
# COMPACT_ATOMS: atom_id res chain seq x y z
N MET A 1 8.50 -9.83 -12.67
CA MET A 1 7.91 -8.73 -11.90
C MET A 1 8.90 -8.33 -10.83
N ARG A 2 9.42 -7.10 -10.87
CA ARG A 2 10.26 -6.60 -9.79
C ARG A 2 9.33 -6.12 -8.68
N LEU A 3 9.52 -6.52 -7.43
CA LEU A 3 8.65 -6.17 -6.29
C LEU A 3 8.60 -4.65 -5.97
N THR A 4 9.26 -3.83 -6.78
CA THR A 4 9.28 -2.36 -6.70
C THR A 4 8.31 -1.71 -7.69
N GLU A 5 7.82 -2.43 -8.70
CA GLU A 5 6.92 -1.92 -9.74
C GLU A 5 5.46 -2.16 -9.35
N LEU A 6 4.58 -1.20 -9.65
CA LEU A 6 3.15 -1.36 -9.43
C LEU A 6 2.54 -2.29 -10.50
N PRO A 7 1.58 -3.16 -10.14
CA PRO A 7 0.81 -3.88 -11.13
C PRO A 7 -0.05 -2.90 -11.94
N THR A 8 -0.18 -3.11 -13.24
CA THR A 8 -1.01 -2.31 -14.14
C THR A 8 -2.05 -3.20 -14.83
N PRO A 9 -3.36 -3.03 -14.54
CA PRO A 9 -3.97 -2.10 -13.58
C PRO A 9 -3.81 -2.56 -12.12
N VAL A 10 -3.94 -1.62 -11.17
CA VAL A 10 -4.16 -1.91 -9.75
C VAL A 10 -5.67 -2.05 -9.53
N PRO A 11 -6.22 -3.27 -9.32
CA PRO A 11 -7.68 -3.45 -9.27
C PRO A 11 -8.33 -2.88 -8.00
N GLY A 12 -7.59 -2.74 -6.91
CA GLY A 12 -8.11 -2.26 -5.63
C GLY A 12 -7.51 -2.99 -4.43
N CYS A 13 -8.04 -2.70 -3.25
CA CYS A 13 -7.80 -3.49 -2.05
C CYS A 13 -8.63 -4.77 -2.12
N GLU A 14 -7.96 -5.92 -2.23
CA GLU A 14 -8.60 -7.23 -2.41
C GLU A 14 -9.63 -7.53 -1.29
N GLU A 15 -9.29 -7.22 -0.04
CA GLU A 15 -10.16 -7.44 1.10
C GLU A 15 -11.39 -6.54 1.07
N CYS A 16 -11.25 -5.26 0.69
CA CYS A 16 -12.39 -4.36 0.53
C CYS A 16 -13.33 -4.83 -0.61
N LEU A 17 -12.76 -5.30 -1.72
CA LEU A 17 -13.52 -5.83 -2.84
C LEU A 17 -14.36 -7.06 -2.43
N LYS A 18 -13.79 -7.98 -1.65
CA LYS A 18 -14.49 -9.18 -1.16
C LYS A 18 -15.74 -8.86 -0.34
N ILE A 19 -15.72 -7.75 0.40
CA ILE A 19 -16.83 -7.33 1.27
C ILE A 19 -17.69 -6.20 0.67
N GLY A 20 -17.40 -5.76 -0.56
CA GLY A 20 -18.11 -4.64 -1.20
C GLY A 20 -17.93 -3.30 -0.48
N SER A 21 -16.81 -3.11 0.22
CA SER A 21 -16.52 -1.86 0.96
C SER A 21 -15.70 -0.89 0.12
N ARG A 22 -15.82 0.40 0.46
CA ARG A 22 -15.03 1.48 -0.14
C ARG A 22 -13.66 1.62 0.53
N TRP A 23 -12.77 2.32 -0.15
CA TRP A 23 -11.48 2.78 0.38
C TRP A 23 -11.16 4.19 -0.14
N MET A 24 -10.15 4.82 0.44
CA MET A 24 -9.69 6.15 0.05
C MET A 24 -8.46 6.08 -0.86
N HIS A 25 -7.35 5.50 -0.38
CA HIS A 25 -6.13 5.29 -1.16
C HIS A 25 -5.56 3.89 -0.96
N LEU A 26 -4.72 3.46 -1.90
CA LEU A 26 -4.07 2.16 -1.92
C LEU A 26 -2.57 2.27 -1.60
N ARG A 27 -2.07 1.22 -0.96
CA ARG A 27 -0.67 1.02 -0.59
C ARG A 27 -0.22 -0.35 -1.05
N MET A 28 0.98 -0.44 -1.62
CA MET A 28 1.61 -1.72 -1.98
C MET A 28 2.70 -2.07 -0.97
N CYS A 29 2.68 -3.29 -0.46
CA CYS A 29 3.77 -3.85 0.32
C CYS A 29 4.98 -4.14 -0.57
N LEU A 30 6.17 -3.64 -0.21
CA LEU A 30 7.39 -3.89 -0.98
C LEU A 30 8.03 -5.26 -0.71
N SER A 31 7.61 -5.95 0.34
CA SER A 31 8.10 -7.31 0.64
C SER A 31 7.38 -8.38 -0.18
N CYS A 32 6.09 -8.21 -0.48
CA CYS A 32 5.28 -9.25 -1.14
C CYS A 32 4.32 -8.76 -2.24
N GLY A 33 4.25 -7.45 -2.51
CA GLY A 33 3.38 -6.89 -3.55
C GLY A 33 1.89 -6.78 -3.20
N LYS A 34 1.48 -7.15 -1.98
CA LYS A 34 0.06 -7.04 -1.57
C LYS A 34 -0.42 -5.60 -1.62
N ILE A 35 -1.63 -5.39 -2.15
CA ILE A 35 -2.32 -4.09 -2.19
C ILE A 35 -3.34 -4.01 -1.06
N GLY A 36 -3.18 -3.04 -0.17
CA GLY A 36 -4.08 -2.76 0.95
C GLY A 36 -4.58 -1.31 0.93
N CYS A 37 -5.74 -1.06 1.53
CA CYS A 37 -6.25 0.30 1.72
C CYS A 37 -5.53 1.02 2.88
N CYS A 38 -5.36 2.33 2.75
CA CYS A 38 -4.62 3.17 3.70
C CYS A 38 -5.31 3.34 5.07
N ASP A 39 -4.62 3.97 6.01
CA ASP A 39 -5.10 4.20 7.38
C ASP A 39 -6.33 5.11 7.50
N ASN A 40 -6.55 5.98 6.52
CA ASN A 40 -7.76 6.81 6.45
C ASN A 40 -8.96 6.06 5.84
N SER A 41 -8.75 4.85 5.32
CA SER A 41 -9.86 3.99 4.86
C SER A 41 -10.51 3.27 6.05
N PRO A 42 -11.81 2.90 5.97
CA PRO A 42 -12.51 2.29 7.10
C PRO A 42 -11.84 1.03 7.68
N HIS A 43 -11.21 0.22 6.82
CA HIS A 43 -10.70 -1.10 7.19
C HIS A 43 -9.17 -1.18 7.37
N ARG A 44 -8.40 -0.17 6.93
CA ARG A 44 -6.95 -0.06 7.18
C ARG A 44 -6.15 -1.32 6.84
N HIS A 45 -6.45 -1.98 5.72
CA HIS A 45 -5.88 -3.30 5.39
C HIS A 45 -4.37 -3.28 5.15
N ALA A 46 -3.78 -2.15 4.73
CA ALA A 46 -2.32 -2.06 4.62
C ALA A 46 -1.62 -2.20 5.98
N THR A 47 -2.18 -1.56 7.01
CA THR A 47 -1.65 -1.61 8.38
C THR A 47 -1.95 -2.93 9.06
N ALA A 48 -3.14 -3.49 8.85
CA ALA A 48 -3.45 -4.85 9.31
C ALA A 48 -2.45 -5.87 8.74
N HIS A 49 -2.16 -5.78 7.43
CA HIS A 49 -1.15 -6.61 6.79
C HIS A 49 0.25 -6.44 7.39
N PHE A 50 0.68 -5.21 7.69
CA PHE A 50 1.94 -4.97 8.40
C PHE A 50 1.96 -5.69 9.77
N GLN A 51 0.90 -5.55 10.57
CA GLN A 51 0.82 -6.16 11.90
C GLN A 51 0.83 -7.70 11.85
N GLU A 52 0.20 -8.28 10.83
CA GLU A 52 0.11 -9.74 10.66
C GLU A 52 1.37 -10.36 10.07
N ALA A 53 1.97 -9.72 9.06
CA ALA A 53 3.10 -10.28 8.30
C ALA A 53 4.47 -9.73 8.74
N GLY A 54 4.51 -8.63 9.50
CA GLY A 54 5.75 -7.92 9.84
C GLY A 54 6.38 -7.16 8.66
N HIS A 55 5.66 -6.97 7.56
CA HIS A 55 6.17 -6.29 6.37
C HIS A 55 6.08 -4.77 6.54
N SER A 56 7.18 -4.16 6.99
CA SER A 56 7.20 -2.76 7.43
C SER A 56 7.18 -1.72 6.31
N LEU A 57 7.62 -2.07 5.10
CA LEU A 57 7.83 -1.12 4.02
C LEU A 57 6.71 -1.16 2.97
N ILE A 58 6.08 -0.02 2.74
CA ILE A 58 5.05 0.19 1.72
C ILE A 58 5.40 1.33 0.77
N ARG A 59 4.77 1.33 -0.41
CA ARG A 59 4.74 2.46 -1.34
C ARG A 59 3.31 2.90 -1.64
N SER A 60 3.13 4.13 -2.15
CA SER A 60 1.87 4.49 -2.78
C SER A 60 1.59 3.63 -4.01
N ALA A 61 0.32 3.24 -4.15
CA ALA A 61 -0.22 2.62 -5.36
C ALA A 61 -1.21 3.56 -6.09
N GLU A 62 -1.22 4.85 -5.73
CA GLU A 62 -2.04 5.86 -6.41
C GLU A 62 -1.33 6.37 -7.68
N PRO A 63 -2.09 6.62 -8.77
CA PRO A 63 -1.52 7.23 -9.97
C PRO A 63 -0.86 8.58 -9.67
N GLY A 64 0.39 8.75 -10.12
CA GLY A 64 1.14 10.00 -9.96
C GLY A 64 1.79 10.18 -8.58
N GLU A 65 1.64 9.24 -7.66
CA GLU A 65 2.32 9.28 -6.37
C GLU A 65 3.54 8.36 -6.35
N GLU A 66 4.71 8.94 -6.05
CA GLU A 66 5.95 8.19 -5.83
C GLU A 66 6.52 8.50 -4.45
N TRP A 67 6.10 7.71 -3.47
CA TRP A 67 6.63 7.80 -2.11
C TRP A 67 6.58 6.45 -1.41
N TYR A 68 7.40 6.34 -0.36
CA TYR A 68 7.50 5.17 0.51
C TYR A 68 7.23 5.55 1.97
N TRP A 69 6.82 4.55 2.76
CA TRP A 69 6.62 4.67 4.19
C TRP A 69 7.08 3.40 4.91
N CYS A 70 7.84 3.57 6.00
CA CYS A 70 8.21 2.49 6.91
C CYS A 70 7.36 2.60 8.19
N TYR A 71 6.56 1.57 8.46
CA TYR A 71 5.74 1.53 9.67
C TYR A 71 6.54 1.47 10.97
N VAL A 72 7.72 0.85 10.97
CA VAL A 72 8.55 0.67 12.17
C VAL A 72 9.26 1.96 12.56
N ASP A 73 9.80 2.65 11.55
CA ASP A 73 10.59 3.87 11.76
C ASP A 73 9.70 5.13 11.78
N GLU A 74 8.43 5.01 11.38
CA GLU A 74 7.48 6.12 11.22
C GLU A 74 8.02 7.26 10.33
N ILE A 75 8.81 6.89 9.31
CA ILE A 75 9.34 7.81 8.32
C ILE A 75 8.76 7.53 6.94
N GLY A 76 8.52 8.61 6.21
CA GLY A 76 8.14 8.57 4.80
C GLY A 76 9.04 9.48 3.98
N TRP A 77 9.25 9.10 2.72
CA TRP A 77 10.01 9.92 1.78
C TRP A 77 9.37 9.88 0.40
N GLN A 78 9.32 11.04 -0.23
CA GLN A 78 8.97 11.18 -1.64
C GLN A 78 10.18 10.86 -2.50
N VAL A 79 9.94 10.16 -3.62
CA VAL A 79 10.93 9.96 -4.66
C VAL A 79 10.78 11.14 -5.61
N GLY A 80 11.70 12.11 -5.51
CA GLY A 80 11.79 13.13 -6.54
C GLY A 80 12.35 12.52 -7.81
N HIS A 81 11.64 12.65 -8.93
CA HIS A 81 12.30 12.61 -10.23
C HIS A 81 13.22 13.83 -10.30
N GLN A 82 14.52 13.58 -10.38
CA GLN A 82 15.46 14.59 -10.86
C GLN A 82 15.30 14.74 -12.38
#